data_AF-A0A9R0RXT2-F1
#
_entry.id   AF-A0A9R0RXT2-F1
#
_cell.length_a   1.000
_cell.length_b   1.000
_cell.length_c   1.000
_cell.angle_alpha   90.00
_cell.angle_beta   90.00
_cell.angle_gamma   90.00
#
_symmetry.space_group_name_H-M   'P 1'
#
loop_
_entity.id
_entity.type
_entity.pdbx_description
1 polymer ?
#
loop_
_entity_poly.entity_id
_entity_poly.type
_entity_poly.pdbx_seq_one_letter_code
_entity_poly.pdbx_strand_id
1 'polypeptide(L)'
;MEIAKRLRPFGVKILATKRNWSSNTVSCDLDGLVDKKGGPEDMYELVQEADIVITCMTLNNESVGIVDHKFLSALKKGSYLINIARGRLLDYTAVFNHLESGHLGGLGIDVAWTEPFDPEDPILKFPNVIITPHVAGITE
;
A
#
# COMPACT_ATOMS: atom_id res chain seq x y z
N MET A 1 6.03 1.80 11.01
CA MET A 1 5.69 2.60 12.21
C MET A 1 5.96 4.08 12.00
N GLU A 2 7.04 4.46 11.31
CA GLU A 2 7.33 5.87 10.96
C GLU A 2 6.24 6.58 10.15
N ILE A 3 5.54 5.86 9.26
CA ILE A 3 4.38 6.38 8.53
C ILE A 3 3.23 6.68 9.48
N ALA A 4 2.90 5.75 10.39
CA ALA A 4 1.83 5.94 11.36
C ALA A 4 2.08 7.19 12.24
N LYS A 5 3.32 7.37 12.72
CA LYS A 5 3.71 8.59 13.47
C LYS A 5 3.45 9.88 12.69
N ARG A 6 3.79 9.90 11.39
CA ARG A 6 3.60 11.08 10.53
C ARG A 6 2.13 11.34 10.19
N LEU A 7 1.32 10.29 10.10
CA LEU A 7 -0.10 10.41 9.80
C LEU A 7 -0.94 10.80 11.02
N ARG A 8 -0.52 10.43 12.24
CA ARG A 8 -1.30 10.70 13.47
C ARG A 8 -1.75 12.16 13.66
N PRO A 9 -0.91 13.19 13.44
CA PRO A 9 -1.32 14.59 13.58
C PRO A 9 -2.49 15.02 12.67
N PHE A 10 -2.75 14.29 11.59
CA PHE A 10 -3.86 14.58 10.66
C PHE A 10 -5.21 14.00 11.15
N GLY A 11 -5.27 13.38 12.33
CA GLY A 11 -6.51 12.86 12.90
C GLY A 11 -7.06 11.63 12.17
N VAL A 12 -6.23 10.92 11.40
CA VAL A 12 -6.65 9.72 10.66
C VAL A 12 -6.78 8.49 11.58
N LYS A 13 -7.71 7.60 11.22
CA LYS A 13 -7.78 6.24 11.78
C LYS A 13 -6.70 5.38 11.13
N ILE A 14 -5.86 4.74 11.93
CA ILE A 14 -4.74 3.91 11.48
C ILE A 14 -5.05 2.45 11.72
N LEU A 15 -5.20 1.72 10.62
CA LEU A 15 -5.29 0.25 10.60
C LEU A 15 -3.96 -0.28 10.08
N ALA A 16 -3.46 -1.37 10.66
CA ALA A 16 -2.22 -1.96 10.17
C ALA A 16 -2.22 -3.49 10.31
N THR A 17 -1.55 -4.14 9.36
CA THR A 17 -1.25 -5.57 9.39
C THR A 17 0.23 -5.80 9.66
N LYS A 18 0.54 -6.83 10.45
CA LYS A 18 1.92 -7.29 10.66
C LYS A 18 1.92 -8.77 11.01
N ARG A 19 2.91 -9.51 10.49
CA ARG A 19 3.11 -10.94 10.83
C ARG A 19 3.33 -11.19 12.32
N ASN A 20 4.01 -10.27 13.00
CA ASN A 20 4.24 -10.37 14.43
C ASN A 20 4.22 -8.98 15.10
N TRP A 21 3.27 -8.80 16.01
CA TRP A 21 3.10 -7.58 16.80
C TRP A 21 4.01 -7.50 18.02
N SER A 22 4.63 -8.60 18.45
CA SER A 22 5.58 -8.55 19.55
C SER A 22 6.85 -7.78 19.14
N SER A 23 7.27 -6.84 19.98
CA SER A 23 8.64 -6.36 19.94
C SER A 23 9.15 -6.17 21.36
N ASN A 24 10.09 -7.02 21.76
CA ASN A 24 11.06 -6.73 22.81
C ASN A 24 12.08 -5.65 22.37
N THR A 25 11.77 -4.82 21.38
CA THR A 25 12.78 -3.97 20.70
C THR A 25 12.40 -2.50 20.52
N VAL A 26 11.20 -2.04 20.88
CA VAL A 26 10.94 -0.60 21.09
C VAL A 26 9.86 -0.45 22.17
N SER A 27 10.29 -0.32 23.42
CA SER A 27 9.44 0.01 24.56
C SER A 27 9.08 1.50 24.52
N CYS A 28 7.92 1.89 23.96
CA CYS A 28 7.08 2.96 24.56
C CYS A 28 5.79 3.36 23.78
N ASP A 29 5.73 3.37 22.44
CA ASP A 29 4.65 4.13 21.75
C ASP A 29 3.80 3.37 20.72
N LEU A 30 3.97 2.06 20.54
CA LEU A 30 3.27 1.34 19.46
C LEU A 30 1.77 1.18 19.71
N ASP A 31 1.33 1.13 20.96
CA ASP A 31 -0.09 0.94 21.30
C ASP A 31 -0.94 2.18 21.03
N GLY A 32 -0.35 3.38 21.05
CA GLY A 32 -1.07 4.63 20.70
C GLY A 32 -1.13 4.92 19.19
N LEU A 33 -0.26 4.29 18.38
CA LEU A 33 -0.10 4.65 16.97
C LEU A 33 -1.01 3.89 16.00
N VAL A 34 -1.62 2.79 16.43
CA VAL A 34 -2.47 1.95 15.57
C VAL A 34 -3.79 1.67 16.28
N ASP A 35 -4.92 2.06 15.66
CA ASP A 35 -6.26 1.89 16.24
C ASP A 35 -6.79 0.48 16.08
N LYS A 36 -6.43 -0.20 14.98
CA LYS A 36 -6.80 -1.61 14.73
C LYS A 36 -5.59 -2.36 14.18
N LYS A 37 -5.21 -3.42 14.90
CA LYS A 37 -4.10 -4.31 14.56
C LYS A 37 -4.65 -5.61 14.00
N GLY A 38 -4.03 -6.14 12.95
CA GLY A 38 -4.35 -7.45 12.40
C GLY A 38 -3.11 -8.23 11.93
N GLY A 39 -3.28 -9.53 11.74
CA GLY A 39 -2.33 -10.40 11.05
C GLY A 39 -2.52 -10.38 9.52
N PRO A 40 -1.70 -11.15 8.77
CA PRO A 40 -1.94 -11.38 7.35
C PRO A 40 -3.34 -11.91 7.02
N GLU A 41 -3.93 -12.70 7.91
CA GLU A 41 -5.27 -13.28 7.81
C GLU A 41 -6.39 -12.22 7.83
N ASP A 42 -6.17 -11.11 8.53
CA ASP A 42 -7.14 -10.02 8.68
C ASP A 42 -7.06 -8.99 7.54
N MET A 43 -6.15 -9.19 6.58
CA MET A 43 -5.86 -8.21 5.52
C MET A 43 -7.13 -7.76 4.78
N TYR A 44 -7.97 -8.72 4.36
CA TYR A 44 -9.19 -8.41 3.62
C TYR A 44 -10.22 -7.64 4.44
N GLU A 45 -10.32 -7.91 5.74
CA GLU A 45 -11.22 -7.15 6.63
C GLU A 45 -10.74 -5.71 6.78
N LEU A 46 -9.44 -5.51 6.96
CA LEU A 46 -8.87 -4.18 7.19
C LEU A 46 -8.91 -3.29 5.95
N VAL A 47 -8.71 -3.85 4.75
CA VAL A 47 -8.75 -3.05 3.51
C VAL A 47 -10.15 -2.59 3.14
N GLN A 48 -11.20 -3.30 3.57
CA GLN A 48 -12.60 -2.87 3.40
C GLN A 48 -12.92 -1.60 4.19
N GLU A 49 -12.21 -1.35 5.29
CA GLU A 49 -12.36 -0.14 6.09
C GLU A 49 -11.49 1.04 5.61
N ALA A 50 -10.48 0.78 4.77
CA ALA A 50 -9.46 1.77 4.42
C ALA A 50 -9.87 2.65 3.24
N ASP A 51 -9.66 3.96 3.38
CA ASP A 51 -9.79 4.93 2.28
C ASP A 51 -8.46 5.07 1.52
N ILE A 52 -7.33 4.83 2.20
CA ILE A 52 -5.97 4.82 1.65
C ILE A 52 -5.25 3.59 2.17
N VAL A 53 -4.63 2.82 1.27
CA VAL A 53 -3.81 1.66 1.59
C VAL A 53 -2.37 1.94 1.21
N ILE A 54 -1.44 1.72 2.15
CA ILE A 54 0.00 1.92 1.93
C ILE A 54 0.71 0.58 2.12
N THR A 55 1.39 0.09 1.09
CA THR A 55 2.18 -1.15 1.17
C THR A 55 3.61 -0.84 1.65
N CYS A 56 3.98 -1.46 2.77
CA CYS A 56 5.30 -1.33 3.41
C CYS A 56 5.90 -2.69 3.79
N MET A 57 5.55 -3.73 3.05
CA MET A 57 5.92 -5.11 3.35
C MET A 57 7.09 -5.61 2.51
N THR A 58 7.86 -6.56 3.05
CA THR A 58 8.94 -7.22 2.33
C THR A 58 8.38 -8.10 1.21
N LEU A 59 8.96 -8.02 0.02
CA LEU A 59 8.68 -8.95 -1.07
C LEU A 59 9.25 -10.34 -0.78
N ASN A 60 8.41 -11.36 -0.77
CA ASN A 60 8.77 -12.78 -0.69
C ASN A 60 7.75 -13.64 -1.45
N ASN A 61 7.91 -14.96 -1.44
CA ASN A 61 7.01 -15.87 -2.17
C ASN A 61 5.53 -15.80 -1.76
N GLU A 62 5.24 -15.41 -0.51
CA GLU A 62 3.88 -15.25 0.01
C GLU A 62 3.27 -13.89 -0.36
N SER A 63 4.10 -12.88 -0.67
CA SER A 63 3.65 -11.51 -0.90
C SER A 63 3.74 -11.05 -2.36
N VAL A 64 4.35 -11.83 -3.24
CA VAL A 64 4.36 -11.55 -4.69
C VAL A 64 2.91 -11.56 -5.19
N GLY A 65 2.51 -10.47 -5.86
CA GLY A 65 1.15 -10.32 -6.39
C GLY A 65 0.05 -10.30 -5.32
N ILE A 66 0.38 -10.00 -4.05
CA ILE A 66 -0.61 -9.95 -2.97
C ILE A 66 -1.67 -8.86 -3.19
N VAL A 67 -1.31 -7.79 -3.89
CA VAL A 67 -2.26 -6.77 -4.36
C VAL A 67 -2.78 -7.21 -5.73
N ASP A 68 -3.71 -8.16 -5.69
CA ASP A 68 -4.37 -8.75 -6.85
C ASP A 68 -5.80 -8.21 -7.05
N HIS A 69 -6.55 -8.82 -7.96
CA HIS A 69 -7.95 -8.47 -8.21
C HIS A 69 -8.83 -8.59 -6.96
N LYS A 70 -8.62 -9.63 -6.14
CA LYS A 70 -9.44 -9.87 -4.95
C LYS A 70 -9.15 -8.82 -3.88
N PHE A 71 -7.88 -8.46 -3.70
CA PHE A 71 -7.46 -7.38 -2.81
C PHE A 71 -8.09 -6.05 -3.23
N LEU A 72 -7.93 -5.68 -4.50
CA LEU A 72 -8.40 -4.40 -5.00
C LEU A 72 -9.94 -4.30 -4.99
N SER A 73 -10.64 -5.40 -5.31
CA SER A 73 -12.11 -5.45 -5.23
C SER A 73 -12.66 -5.35 -3.81
N ALA A 74 -11.87 -5.70 -2.79
CA ALA A 74 -12.25 -5.57 -1.39
C ALA A 74 -12.13 -4.12 -0.88
N LEU A 75 -11.43 -3.25 -1.61
CA LEU A 75 -11.32 -1.86 -1.24
C LEU A 75 -12.67 -1.14 -1.37
N LYS A 76 -12.79 0.00 -0.68
CA LYS A 76 -13.85 0.95 -0.98
C LYS A 76 -13.66 1.50 -2.39
N LYS A 77 -14.75 1.69 -3.12
CA LYS A 77 -14.73 2.42 -4.39
C LYS A 77 -14.20 3.84 -4.16
N GLY A 78 -13.23 4.26 -4.97
CA GLY A 78 -12.58 5.56 -4.87
C GLY A 78 -11.40 5.61 -3.87
N SER A 79 -11.00 4.48 -3.31
CA SER A 79 -9.82 4.39 -2.43
C SER A 79 -8.52 4.63 -3.18
N TYR A 80 -7.46 4.94 -2.44
CA TYR A 80 -6.11 5.15 -2.99
C TYR A 80 -5.17 4.04 -2.58
N LEU A 81 -4.33 3.58 -3.52
CA LEU A 81 -3.25 2.65 -3.26
C LEU A 81 -1.90 3.38 -3.36
N ILE A 82 -1.06 3.23 -2.35
CA ILE A 82 0.30 3.76 -2.31
C ILE A 82 1.28 2.60 -2.14
N ASN A 83 2.25 2.45 -3.06
CA ASN A 83 3.30 1.44 -2.95
C ASN A 83 4.69 2.03 -2.92
N ILE A 84 5.35 1.87 -1.78
CA ILE A 84 6.74 2.29 -1.52
C ILE A 84 7.61 1.10 -1.11
N ALA A 85 7.14 -0.13 -1.36
CA ALA A 85 7.81 -1.35 -0.95
C ALA A 85 8.54 -2.02 -2.13
N ARG A 86 7.84 -2.81 -2.94
CA ARG A 86 8.37 -3.40 -4.19
C ARG A 86 7.25 -3.47 -5.23
N GLY A 87 7.55 -3.22 -6.50
CA GLY A 87 6.53 -3.24 -7.56
C GLY A 87 5.89 -4.62 -7.75
N ARG A 88 6.65 -5.71 -7.57
CA ARG A 88 6.14 -7.10 -7.66
C ARG A 88 5.13 -7.50 -6.59
N LEU A 89 4.79 -6.63 -5.64
CA LEU A 89 3.64 -6.83 -4.76
C LEU A 89 2.30 -6.64 -5.50
N LEU A 90 2.31 -5.87 -6.59
CA LEU A 90 1.14 -5.54 -7.37
C LEU A 90 1.04 -6.46 -8.59
N ASP A 91 -0.18 -6.95 -8.85
CA ASP A 91 -0.56 -7.46 -10.15
C ASP A 91 -0.90 -6.28 -11.07
N TYR A 92 -0.10 -6.08 -12.13
CA TYR A 92 -0.28 -4.96 -13.06
C TYR A 92 -1.66 -4.95 -13.69
N THR A 93 -2.14 -6.11 -14.17
CA THR A 93 -3.42 -6.24 -14.86
C THR A 93 -4.57 -5.90 -13.91
N ALA A 94 -4.47 -6.36 -12.66
CA ALA A 94 -5.45 -6.05 -11.64
C ALA A 94 -5.51 -4.56 -11.36
N VAL A 95 -4.37 -3.92 -11.15
CA VAL A 95 -4.28 -2.47 -10.88
C VAL A 95 -4.82 -1.66 -12.06
N PHE A 96 -4.39 -1.98 -13.28
CA PHE A 96 -4.85 -1.32 -14.50
C PHE A 96 -6.39 -1.37 -14.62
N ASN A 97 -6.98 -2.55 -14.49
CA ASN A 97 -8.43 -2.74 -14.61
C ASN A 97 -9.22 -1.98 -13.51
N HIS A 98 -8.68 -1.89 -12.29
CA HIS A 98 -9.33 -1.16 -11.20
C HIS A 98 -9.19 0.36 -11.34
N LEU A 99 -8.10 0.86 -11.94
CA LEU A 99 -7.99 2.26 -12.34
C LEU A 99 -8.96 2.59 -13.49
N GLU A 100 -8.99 1.76 -14.52
CA GLU A 100 -9.86 1.94 -15.69
C GLU A 100 -11.35 1.97 -15.30
N SER A 101 -11.78 1.05 -14.44
CA SER A 101 -13.16 1.02 -13.94
C SER A 101 -13.50 2.14 -12.95
N GLY A 102 -12.49 2.91 -12.50
CA GLY A 102 -12.64 3.91 -11.45
C GLY A 102 -12.97 3.32 -10.07
N HIS A 103 -12.76 2.01 -9.87
CA HIS A 103 -12.86 1.42 -8.55
C HIS A 103 -11.70 1.90 -7.67
N LEU A 104 -10.49 1.92 -8.22
CA LEU A 104 -9.33 2.55 -7.58
C LEU A 104 -9.33 4.04 -7.93
N GLY A 105 -9.50 4.89 -6.92
CA GLY A 105 -9.55 6.35 -7.05
C GLY A 105 -8.20 6.99 -7.33
N GLY A 106 -7.10 6.28 -7.09
CA GLY A 106 -5.77 6.68 -7.53
C GLY A 106 -4.66 5.74 -7.08
N LEU A 107 -3.49 5.90 -7.70
CA LEU A 107 -2.31 5.09 -7.47
C LEU A 107 -1.08 6.00 -7.29
N GLY A 108 -0.36 5.84 -6.18
CA GLY A 108 0.96 6.43 -5.98
C GLY A 108 2.01 5.34 -5.85
N ILE A 109 3.00 5.27 -6.74
CA ILE A 109 4.06 4.26 -6.66
C ILE A 109 5.43 4.90 -6.71
N ASP A 110 6.33 4.43 -5.85
CA ASP A 110 7.77 4.72 -5.95
C ASP A 110 8.54 3.55 -6.60
N VAL A 111 7.89 2.39 -6.70
CA VAL A 111 8.48 1.14 -7.18
C VAL A 111 7.57 0.53 -8.22
N ALA A 112 8.15 0.06 -9.32
CA ALA A 112 7.40 -0.38 -10.48
C ALA A 112 7.52 -1.89 -10.73
N TRP A 113 6.57 -2.46 -11.49
CA TRP A 113 6.61 -3.86 -11.91
C TRP A 113 7.87 -4.19 -12.74
N THR A 114 8.37 -3.21 -13.49
CA THR A 114 9.63 -3.26 -14.22
C THR A 114 10.37 -1.96 -13.98
N GLU A 115 11.67 -2.06 -13.69
CA GLU A 115 12.55 -0.91 -13.42
C GLU A 115 13.79 -1.00 -14.32
N PRO A 116 14.16 0.07 -15.05
CA PRO A 116 13.51 1.39 -15.11
C PRO A 116 12.08 1.35 -15.66
N PHE A 117 11.25 2.30 -15.23
CA PHE A 117 9.86 2.40 -15.65
C PHE A 117 9.76 2.78 -17.13
N ASP A 118 8.81 2.17 -17.85
CA ASP A 118 8.50 2.53 -19.24
C ASP A 118 7.70 3.85 -19.28
N PRO A 119 8.25 4.97 -19.80
CA PRO A 119 7.53 6.23 -19.87
C PRO A 119 6.29 6.18 -20.77
N GLU A 120 6.16 5.19 -21.64
CA GLU A 120 5.00 5.00 -22.51
C GLU A 120 3.95 4.05 -21.92
N ASP A 121 4.14 3.58 -20.67
CA ASP A 121 3.22 2.66 -20.04
C ASP A 121 1.80 3.27 -19.95
N PRO A 122 0.76 2.54 -20.42
CA PRO A 122 -0.61 3.02 -20.41
C PRO A 122 -1.12 3.50 -19.06
N ILE A 123 -0.57 3.01 -17.93
CA ILE A 123 -0.99 3.45 -16.60
C ILE A 123 -0.80 4.97 -16.43
N LEU A 124 0.20 5.57 -17.08
CA LEU A 124 0.52 6.98 -16.91
C LEU A 124 -0.50 7.91 -17.58
N LYS A 125 -1.41 7.34 -18.38
CA LYS A 125 -2.51 8.09 -18.99
C LYS A 125 -3.63 8.38 -17.99
N PHE A 126 -3.67 7.68 -16.86
CA PHE A 126 -4.64 7.94 -15.81
C PHE A 126 -4.22 9.21 -15.03
N PRO A 127 -5.09 10.23 -14.93
CA PRO A 127 -4.74 11.52 -14.31
C PRO A 127 -4.54 11.43 -12.79
N ASN A 128 -4.94 10.32 -12.19
CA ASN A 128 -4.88 9.98 -10.77
C ASN A 128 -3.75 8.99 -10.45
N VAL A 129 -2.73 8.89 -11.32
CA VAL A 129 -1.54 8.08 -11.13
C VAL A 129 -0.31 8.98 -10.94
N ILE A 130 0.47 8.70 -9.90
CA ILE A 130 1.76 9.36 -9.62
C ILE A 130 2.83 8.28 -9.50
N ILE A 131 3.96 8.51 -10.17
CA ILE A 131 5.15 7.66 -10.08
C ILE A 131 6.39 8.46 -9.67
N THR A 132 7.21 7.91 -8.78
CA THR A 132 8.54 8.43 -8.43
C THR A 132 9.62 7.36 -8.67
N PRO A 133 10.87 7.74 -8.98
CA PRO A 133 11.87 6.81 -9.52
C PRO A 133 12.65 6.04 -8.44
N HIS A 134 11.97 5.29 -7.57
CA HIS A 134 12.56 4.45 -6.52
C HIS A 134 13.47 5.22 -5.55
N VAL A 135 12.94 6.34 -5.03
CA VAL A 135 13.66 7.30 -4.18
C VAL A 135 13.01 7.53 -2.81
N ALA A 136 11.88 6.90 -2.49
CA ALA A 136 11.09 7.18 -1.28
C ALA A 136 11.81 6.80 0.03
N GLY A 137 12.80 5.90 -0.04
CA GLY A 137 13.54 5.39 1.11
C GLY A 137 15.01 5.81 1.17
N ILE A 138 15.47 6.71 0.30
CA ILE A 138 16.88 7.13 0.28
C ILE A 138 17.16 8.03 1.49
N THR A 139 18.27 7.76 2.18
CA THR A 139 18.76 8.55 3.32
C THR A 139 20.13 9.14 2.97
N GLU A 140 20.44 10.31 3.52
CA GLU A 140 21.78 10.92 3.48
C GLU A 140 22.78 10.17 4.38
#